data_AF-A0A7V9SB44-F1
#
_entry.id   AF-A0A7V9SB44-F1
#
_cell.length_a   1.000
_cell.length_b   1.000
_cell.length_c   1.000
_cell.angle_alpha   90.00
_cell.angle_beta   90.00
_cell.angle_gamma   90.00
#
_symmetry.space_group_name_H-M   'P 1'
#
loop_
_entity.id
_entity.type
_entity.pdbx_description
1 polymer ?
#
loop_
_entity_poly.entity_id
_entity_poly.type
_entity_poly.pdbx_seq_one_letter_code
_entity_poly.pdbx_strand_id
1 'polypeptide(L)'
;MGTSQNAELDSELERQMREADQAQAEAETAMQRAATERAEAEEAQRRALEEHAARREAWAQNVIDSYDADLAAAETAIRDSSDRFADLAVRDVAAAVGAYIAWSEASLRHYALQVRVATVAPELGLEATPGERLSPPPFSQALDAAIDLHVAAASARIRDEMAAQVENGTAPDATPADKR
;
A
#
# COMPACT_ATOMS: atom_id res chain seq x y z
N MET A 1 -51.58 -19.59 -79.64
CA MET A 1 -50.50 -18.80 -79.00
C MET A 1 -50.64 -18.90 -77.49
N GLY A 2 -50.24 -20.02 -76.86
CA GLY A 2 -50.41 -20.22 -75.41
C GLY A 2 -49.43 -21.22 -74.77
N THR A 3 -48.59 -21.89 -75.56
CA THR A 3 -47.63 -22.89 -75.08
C THR A 3 -46.27 -22.28 -74.72
N SER A 4 -45.83 -21.22 -75.40
CA SER A 4 -44.56 -20.54 -75.09
C SER A 4 -44.57 -19.81 -73.75
N GLN A 5 -45.73 -19.28 -73.34
CA GLN A 5 -45.86 -18.52 -72.09
C GLN A 5 -45.83 -19.43 -70.84
N ASN A 6 -46.35 -20.65 -70.95
CA ASN A 6 -46.24 -21.66 -69.88
C ASN A 6 -44.82 -22.23 -69.75
N ALA A 7 -44.09 -22.41 -70.86
CA ALA A 7 -42.70 -22.88 -70.80
C ALA A 7 -41.74 -21.85 -70.18
N GLU A 8 -41.97 -20.56 -70.41
CA GLU A 8 -41.23 -19.47 -69.76
C GLU A 8 -41.50 -19.44 -68.24
N LEU A 9 -42.76 -19.60 -67.84
CA LEU A 9 -43.17 -19.67 -66.43
C LEU A 9 -42.57 -20.88 -65.70
N ASP A 10 -42.55 -22.06 -66.32
CA ASP A 10 -41.94 -23.26 -65.74
C ASP A 10 -40.42 -23.10 -65.58
N SER A 11 -39.74 -22.52 -66.58
CA SER A 11 -38.28 -22.29 -66.50
C SER A 11 -37.89 -21.27 -65.42
N GLU A 12 -38.74 -20.26 -65.23
CA GLU A 12 -38.55 -19.22 -64.21
C GLU A 12 -38.82 -19.78 -62.81
N LEU A 13 -39.82 -20.65 -62.66
CA LEU A 13 -40.08 -21.36 -61.41
C LEU A 13 -38.92 -22.30 -61.03
N GLU A 14 -38.38 -23.06 -61.99
CA GLU A 14 -37.20 -23.92 -61.77
C GLU A 14 -35.93 -23.12 -61.42
N ARG A 15 -35.79 -21.90 -61.97
CA ARG A 15 -34.72 -20.98 -61.60
C ARG A 15 -34.89 -20.50 -60.15
N GLN A 16 -36.09 -20.05 -59.79
CA GLN A 16 -36.40 -19.57 -58.44
C GLN A 16 -36.26 -20.67 -57.39
N MET A 17 -36.66 -21.91 -57.68
CA MET A 17 -36.46 -23.03 -56.77
C MET A 17 -34.97 -23.31 -56.51
N ARG A 18 -34.13 -23.30 -57.56
CA ARG A 18 -32.67 -23.47 -57.40
C ARG A 18 -32.03 -22.33 -56.61
N GLU A 19 -32.48 -21.10 -56.81
CA GLU A 19 -32.01 -19.93 -56.06
C GLU A 19 -32.43 -20.00 -54.59
N ALA A 20 -33.64 -20.48 -54.29
CA ALA A 20 -34.11 -20.69 -52.93
C ALA A 20 -33.33 -21.82 -52.22
N ASP A 21 -33.08 -22.94 -52.90
CA ASP A 21 -32.28 -24.05 -52.37
C ASP A 21 -30.84 -23.60 -52.06
N GLN A 22 -30.24 -22.80 -52.96
CA GLN A 22 -28.92 -22.24 -52.74
C GLN A 22 -28.89 -21.26 -51.56
N ALA A 23 -29.88 -20.36 -51.46
CA ALA A 23 -29.98 -19.43 -50.35
C ALA A 23 -30.19 -20.16 -49.00
N GLN A 24 -30.95 -21.26 -48.99
CA GLN A 24 -31.13 -22.09 -47.80
C GLN A 24 -29.80 -22.75 -47.39
N ALA A 25 -29.07 -23.34 -48.34
CA ALA A 25 -27.78 -23.96 -48.06
C ALA A 25 -26.74 -22.95 -47.52
N GLU A 26 -26.74 -21.72 -48.07
CA GLU A 26 -25.89 -20.63 -47.59
C GLU A 26 -26.28 -20.17 -46.18
N ALA A 27 -27.58 -20.08 -45.88
CA ALA A 27 -28.09 -19.73 -44.55
C ALA A 27 -27.75 -20.80 -43.51
N GLU A 28 -27.90 -22.09 -43.84
CA GLU A 28 -27.52 -23.21 -42.97
C GLU A 28 -26.01 -23.19 -42.68
N THR A 29 -25.19 -22.93 -43.70
CA THR A 29 -23.73 -22.80 -43.55
C THR A 29 -23.38 -21.61 -42.65
N ALA A 30 -24.04 -20.47 -42.83
CA ALA A 30 -23.83 -19.29 -42.00
C ALA A 30 -24.25 -19.54 -40.53
N MET A 31 -25.37 -20.25 -40.31
CA MET A 31 -25.80 -20.66 -38.98
C MET A 31 -24.80 -21.58 -38.29
N GLN A 32 -24.24 -22.57 -39.01
CA GLN A 32 -23.22 -23.47 -38.48
C GLN A 32 -21.94 -22.72 -38.09
N ARG A 33 -21.49 -21.77 -38.93
CA ARG A 33 -20.34 -20.91 -38.61
C ARG A 33 -20.59 -20.07 -37.37
N ALA A 34 -21.74 -19.39 -37.30
CA ALA A 34 -22.10 -18.58 -36.14
C ALA A 34 -22.23 -19.41 -34.85
N ALA A 35 -22.72 -20.65 -34.94
CA ALA A 35 -22.78 -21.57 -33.80
C ALA A 35 -21.37 -21.98 -33.33
N THR A 36 -20.46 -22.24 -34.27
CA THR A 36 -19.07 -22.60 -33.97
C THR A 36 -18.32 -21.42 -33.33
N GLU A 37 -18.44 -20.22 -33.89
CA GLU A 37 -17.83 -19.00 -33.34
C GLU A 37 -18.34 -18.69 -31.93
N ARG A 38 -19.63 -18.90 -31.66
CA ARG A 38 -20.19 -18.76 -30.30
C ARG A 38 -19.59 -19.77 -29.33
N ALA A 39 -19.51 -21.05 -29.72
CA ALA A 39 -18.93 -22.09 -28.89
C ALA A 39 -17.45 -21.80 -28.58
N GLU A 40 -16.68 -21.36 -29.57
CA GLU A 40 -15.28 -20.95 -29.39
C GLU A 40 -15.15 -19.73 -28.46
N ALA A 41 -16.04 -18.74 -28.60
CA ALA A 41 -16.05 -17.57 -27.72
C ALA A 41 -16.40 -17.91 -26.27
N GLU A 42 -17.39 -18.79 -26.05
CA GLU A 42 -17.76 -19.29 -24.72
C GLU A 42 -16.60 -20.07 -24.07
N GLU A 43 -15.93 -20.93 -24.85
CA GLU A 43 -14.77 -21.68 -24.36
C GLU A 43 -13.56 -20.78 -24.09
N ALA A 44 -13.34 -19.75 -24.90
CA ALA A 44 -12.32 -18.74 -24.64
C ALA A 44 -12.62 -17.93 -23.37
N GLN A 45 -13.88 -17.53 -23.16
CA GLN A 45 -14.30 -16.83 -21.96
C GLN A 45 -14.11 -17.70 -20.71
N ARG A 46 -14.50 -18.99 -20.78
CA ARG A 46 -14.29 -19.94 -19.69
C ARG A 46 -12.80 -20.04 -19.33
N ARG A 47 -11.94 -20.28 -20.32
CA ARG A 47 -10.48 -20.37 -20.10
C ARG A 47 -9.90 -19.08 -19.51
N ALA A 48 -10.34 -17.91 -19.98
CA ALA A 48 -9.91 -16.64 -19.42
C ALA A 48 -10.28 -16.51 -17.94
N LEU A 49 -11.50 -16.89 -17.56
CA LEU A 49 -11.95 -16.87 -16.16
C LEU A 49 -11.14 -17.84 -15.29
N GLU A 50 -10.86 -19.05 -15.77
CA GLU A 50 -10.02 -20.04 -15.09
C GLU A 50 -8.59 -19.53 -14.88
N GLU A 51 -7.97 -18.92 -15.90
CA GLU A 51 -6.65 -18.31 -15.77
C GLU A 51 -6.64 -17.14 -14.80
N HIS A 52 -7.68 -16.29 -14.81
CA HIS A 52 -7.80 -15.18 -13.88
C HIS A 52 -7.96 -15.66 -12.43
N ALA A 53 -8.71 -16.74 -12.20
CA ALA A 53 -8.81 -17.37 -10.88
C ALA A 53 -7.46 -17.93 -10.41
N ALA A 54 -6.78 -18.71 -11.25
CA ALA A 54 -5.48 -19.29 -10.93
C ALA A 54 -4.41 -18.22 -10.63
N ARG A 55 -4.41 -17.10 -11.37
CA ARG A 55 -3.50 -15.97 -11.09
C ARG A 55 -3.80 -15.28 -9.77
N ARG A 56 -5.08 -15.14 -9.39
CA ARG A 56 -5.47 -14.56 -8.09
C ARG A 56 -5.05 -15.45 -6.94
N GLU A 57 -5.28 -16.76 -7.05
CA GLU A 57 -4.86 -17.75 -6.07
C GLU A 57 -3.33 -17.76 -5.90
N ALA A 58 -2.58 -17.81 -7.00
CA ALA A 58 -1.11 -17.76 -6.96
C ALA A 58 -0.57 -16.46 -6.34
N TRP A 59 -1.20 -15.32 -6.64
CA TRP A 59 -0.85 -14.04 -6.03
C TRP A 59 -1.16 -14.02 -4.53
N ALA A 60 -2.33 -14.53 -4.13
CA ALA A 60 -2.71 -14.64 -2.72
C ALA A 60 -1.73 -15.53 -1.94
N GLN A 61 -1.33 -16.66 -2.53
CA GLN A 61 -0.36 -17.56 -1.91
C GLN A 61 0.99 -16.87 -1.70
N ASN A 62 1.51 -16.17 -2.71
CA ASN A 62 2.76 -15.41 -2.59
C ASN A 62 2.71 -14.35 -1.48
N VAL A 63 1.54 -13.71 -1.28
CA VAL A 63 1.35 -12.75 -0.18
C VAL A 63 1.46 -13.42 1.19
N ILE A 64 0.90 -14.63 1.36
CA ILE A 64 1.02 -15.37 2.62
C ILE A 64 2.44 -15.87 2.82
N ASP A 65 3.08 -16.39 1.76
CA ASP A 65 4.43 -16.95 1.84
C ASP A 65 5.47 -15.90 2.26
N SER A 66 5.31 -14.64 1.86
CA SER A 66 6.23 -13.55 2.26
C SER A 66 5.87 -12.91 3.61
N TYR A 67 4.65 -13.12 4.10
CA TYR A 67 4.09 -12.35 5.21
C TYR A 67 4.93 -12.41 6.48
N ASP A 68 5.31 -13.61 6.93
CA ASP A 68 6.04 -13.77 8.19
C ASP A 68 7.40 -13.07 8.15
N ALA A 69 8.10 -13.15 7.02
CA ALA A 69 9.39 -12.48 6.84
C ALA A 69 9.24 -10.96 6.80
N ASP A 70 8.25 -10.46 6.06
CA ASP A 70 7.97 -9.03 5.95
C ASP A 70 7.50 -8.44 7.29
N LEU A 71 6.68 -9.18 8.03
CA LEU A 71 6.18 -8.81 9.36
C LEU A 71 7.34 -8.72 10.35
N ALA A 72 8.20 -9.75 10.42
CA ALA A 72 9.37 -9.75 11.30
C ALA A 72 10.33 -8.60 11.00
N ALA A 73 10.52 -8.25 9.73
CA ALA A 73 11.33 -7.10 9.32
C ALA A 73 10.71 -5.78 9.80
N ALA A 74 9.39 -5.63 9.66
CA ALA A 74 8.68 -4.44 10.15
C ALA A 74 8.74 -4.32 11.67
N GLU A 75 8.52 -5.42 12.42
CA GLU A 75 8.64 -5.45 13.88
C GLU A 75 10.04 -5.10 14.37
N THR A 76 11.07 -5.59 13.68
CA THR A 76 12.47 -5.25 13.98
C THR A 76 12.72 -3.76 13.77
N ALA A 77 12.27 -3.19 12.65
CA ALA A 77 12.41 -1.77 12.37
C ALA A 77 11.66 -0.88 13.39
N ILE A 78 10.48 -1.33 13.85
CA ILE A 78 9.72 -0.69 14.93
C ILE A 78 10.54 -0.68 16.23
N ARG A 79 11.07 -1.84 16.64
CA ARG A 79 11.88 -1.95 17.87
C ARG A 79 13.12 -1.07 17.80
N ASP A 80 13.90 -1.19 16.73
CA ASP A 80 15.14 -0.44 16.53
C ASP A 80 14.90 1.09 16.53
N SER A 81 13.82 1.53 15.88
CA SER A 81 13.47 2.95 15.85
C SER A 81 12.99 3.45 17.22
N SER A 82 12.27 2.62 17.98
CA SER A 82 11.85 2.94 19.35
C SER A 82 13.05 3.05 20.29
N ASP A 83 14.01 2.13 20.19
CA ASP A 83 15.21 2.13 21.01
C ASP A 83 16.09 3.35 20.70
N ARG A 84 16.25 3.68 19.42
CA ARG A 84 16.93 4.92 18.99
C ARG A 84 16.23 6.16 19.49
N PHE A 85 14.90 6.21 19.42
CA PHE A 85 14.13 7.33 19.96
C PHE A 85 14.37 7.52 21.46
N ALA A 86 14.36 6.43 22.23
CA ALA A 86 14.62 6.49 23.67
C ALA A 86 16.02 7.01 24.01
N ASP A 87 17.05 6.62 23.26
CA ASP A 87 18.42 7.12 23.46
C ASP A 87 18.59 8.58 23.04
N LEU A 88 17.96 8.98 21.92
CA LEU A 88 18.12 10.31 21.33
C LEU A 88 17.26 11.38 21.98
N ALA A 89 16.07 11.05 22.49
CA ALA A 89 15.10 12.02 23.02
C ALA A 89 15.71 12.97 24.05
N VAL A 90 16.66 12.49 24.85
CA VAL A 90 17.32 13.26 25.92
C VAL A 90 18.54 14.04 25.42
N ARG A 91 19.14 13.65 24.29
CA ARG A 91 20.45 14.17 23.83
C ARG A 91 20.38 15.00 22.56
N ASP A 92 19.48 14.66 21.66
CA ASP A 92 19.31 15.28 20.35
C ASP A 92 17.86 15.15 19.90
N VAL A 93 17.07 16.20 20.17
CA VAL A 93 15.65 16.25 19.85
C VAL A 93 15.40 16.15 18.34
N ALA A 94 16.27 16.71 17.49
CA ALA A 94 16.10 16.66 16.04
C ALA A 94 16.30 15.24 15.52
N ALA A 95 17.34 14.54 16.00
CA ALA A 95 17.55 13.13 15.68
C ALA A 95 16.45 12.23 16.24
N ALA A 96 15.91 12.54 17.42
CA ALA A 96 14.76 11.83 18.01
C ALA A 96 13.50 11.95 17.13
N VAL A 97 13.21 13.14 16.59
CA VAL A 97 12.10 13.31 15.62
C VAL A 97 12.31 12.41 14.39
N GLY A 98 13.53 12.29 13.88
CA GLY A 98 13.86 11.38 12.78
C GLY A 98 13.58 9.91 13.13
N ALA A 99 13.97 9.46 14.33
CA ALA A 99 13.68 8.11 14.80
C ALA A 99 12.16 7.85 14.96
N TYR A 100 11.40 8.85 15.41
CA TYR A 100 9.94 8.76 15.51
C TYR A 100 9.24 8.64 14.15
N ILE A 101 9.71 9.37 13.13
CA ILE A 101 9.19 9.25 11.76
C ILE A 101 9.49 7.85 11.21
N ALA A 102 10.73 7.35 11.39
CA ALA A 102 11.11 6.00 10.96
C ALA A 102 10.27 4.91 11.65
N TRP A 103 10.02 5.05 12.96
CA TRP A 103 9.10 4.21 13.71
C TRP A 103 7.68 4.25 13.10
N SER A 104 7.18 5.44 12.77
CA SER A 104 5.83 5.63 12.20
C SER A 104 5.69 4.96 10.84
N GLU A 105 6.70 5.07 9.98
CA GLU A 105 6.73 4.38 8.69
C GLU A 105 6.74 2.86 8.85
N ALA A 106 7.55 2.34 9.79
CA ALA A 106 7.62 0.91 10.06
C ALA A 106 6.27 0.37 10.59
N SER A 107 5.62 1.11 11.50
CA SER A 107 4.28 0.80 12.01
C SER A 107 3.20 0.83 10.92
N LEU A 108 3.28 1.76 9.97
CA LEU A 108 2.38 1.79 8.81
C LEU A 108 2.61 0.60 7.87
N ARG A 109 3.87 0.20 7.62
CA ARG A 109 4.20 -1.00 6.84
C ARG A 109 3.66 -2.26 7.51
N HIS A 110 3.86 -2.40 8.83
CA HIS A 110 3.30 -3.49 9.62
C HIS A 110 1.78 -3.59 9.48
N TYR A 111 1.05 -2.48 9.67
CA TYR A 111 -0.40 -2.45 9.48
C TYR A 111 -0.82 -2.80 8.04
N ALA A 112 -0.12 -2.26 7.04
CA ALA A 112 -0.41 -2.54 5.63
C ALA A 112 -0.24 -4.02 5.27
N LEU A 113 0.77 -4.70 5.84
CA LEU A 113 0.96 -6.15 5.67
C LEU A 113 -0.22 -6.95 6.23
N GLN A 114 -0.68 -6.60 7.43
CA GLN A 114 -1.84 -7.25 8.05
C GLN A 114 -3.12 -7.07 7.23
N VAL A 115 -3.38 -5.86 6.73
CA VAL A 115 -4.53 -5.58 5.85
C VAL A 115 -4.41 -6.35 4.54
N ARG A 116 -3.20 -6.43 3.97
CA ARG A 116 -2.94 -7.16 2.72
C ARG A 116 -3.24 -8.64 2.88
N VAL A 117 -2.77 -9.28 3.96
CA VAL A 117 -3.11 -10.68 4.26
C VAL A 117 -4.61 -10.86 4.48
N ALA A 118 -5.24 -9.99 5.26
CA ALA A 118 -6.68 -10.05 5.48
C ALA A 118 -7.50 -9.93 4.19
N THR A 119 -7.00 -9.17 3.21
CA THR A 119 -7.65 -8.99 1.90
C THR A 119 -7.54 -10.25 1.04
N VAL A 120 -6.43 -11.00 1.11
CA VAL A 120 -6.21 -12.19 0.27
C VAL A 120 -6.66 -13.49 0.89
N ALA A 121 -6.82 -13.54 2.22
CA ALA A 121 -7.25 -14.74 2.94
C ALA A 121 -8.52 -15.40 2.36
N PRO A 122 -9.58 -14.67 1.95
CA PRO A 122 -10.76 -15.29 1.34
C PRO A 122 -10.49 -16.00 0.01
N GLU A 123 -9.51 -15.53 -0.78
CA GLU A 123 -9.14 -16.17 -2.06
C GLU A 123 -8.49 -17.55 -1.85
N LEU A 124 -8.03 -17.84 -0.63
CA LEU A 124 -7.45 -19.12 -0.21
C LEU A 124 -8.35 -19.90 0.76
N GLY A 125 -9.59 -19.43 0.99
CA GLY A 125 -10.53 -20.05 1.91
C GLY A 125 -10.14 -19.93 3.40
N LEU A 126 -9.32 -18.94 3.75
CA LEU A 126 -8.86 -18.69 5.12
C LEU A 126 -9.71 -17.58 5.77
N GLU A 127 -9.91 -17.69 7.09
CA GLU A 127 -10.49 -16.60 7.90
C GLU A 127 -9.42 -15.56 8.25
N ALA A 128 -9.73 -14.27 8.07
CA ALA A 128 -8.83 -13.18 8.39
C ALA A 128 -9.12 -12.59 9.78
N THR A 129 -8.08 -12.42 10.59
CA THR A 129 -8.15 -11.55 11.77
C THR A 129 -7.96 -10.10 11.34
N PRO A 130 -8.76 -9.13 11.82
CA PRO A 130 -8.58 -7.71 11.51
C PRO A 130 -7.18 -7.21 11.90
N GLY A 131 -6.59 -6.36 11.05
CA GLY A 131 -5.28 -5.76 11.33
C GLY A 131 -5.30 -4.88 12.58
N GLU A 132 -4.28 -4.99 13.41
CA GLU A 132 -4.12 -4.22 14.63
C GLU A 132 -3.25 -2.98 14.35
N ARG A 133 -3.82 -1.81 14.64
CA ARG A 133 -3.07 -0.56 14.53
C ARG A 133 -2.23 -0.35 15.80
N LEU A 134 -0.91 -0.42 15.65
CA LEU A 134 0.01 -0.05 16.71
C LEU A 134 -0.10 1.45 17.00
N SER A 135 -0.24 1.80 18.28
CA SER A 135 -0.26 3.18 18.73
C SER A 135 1.17 3.74 18.79
N PRO A 136 1.37 5.01 18.45
CA PRO A 136 2.67 5.66 18.60
C PRO A 136 3.16 5.61 20.04
N PRO A 137 4.48 5.40 20.27
CA PRO A 137 5.07 5.66 21.57
C PRO A 137 4.74 7.10 21.96
N PRO A 138 4.47 7.38 23.25
CA PRO A 138 4.00 8.69 23.66
C PRO A 138 5.08 9.75 23.39
N PHE A 139 4.93 10.45 22.27
CA PHE A 139 5.80 11.55 21.86
C PHE A 139 5.86 12.65 22.93
N SER A 140 4.77 12.85 23.66
CA SER A 140 4.68 13.81 24.76
C SER A 140 5.67 13.52 25.89
N GLN A 141 5.83 12.27 26.32
CA GLN A 141 6.72 11.93 27.44
C GLN A 141 8.20 12.19 27.11
N ALA A 142 8.58 11.89 25.88
CA ALA A 142 9.93 12.16 25.39
C ALA A 142 10.19 13.66 25.19
N LEU A 143 9.19 14.41 24.72
CA LEU A 143 9.25 15.86 24.60
C LEU A 143 9.39 16.53 25.98
N ASP A 144 8.58 16.09 26.95
CA ASP A 144 8.62 16.60 28.32
C ASP A 144 10.00 16.35 28.97
N ALA A 145 10.54 15.13 28.84
CA ALA A 145 11.86 14.80 29.34
C ALA A 145 12.98 15.62 28.67
N ALA A 146 12.87 15.88 27.37
CA ALA A 146 13.81 16.73 26.64
C ALA A 146 13.77 18.19 27.11
N ILE A 147 12.55 18.73 27.32
CA ILE A 147 12.33 20.09 27.84
C ILE A 147 12.94 20.22 29.24
N ASP A 148 12.67 19.27 30.14
CA ASP A 148 13.18 19.29 31.50
C ASP A 148 14.71 19.34 31.55
N LEU A 149 15.39 18.52 30.73
CA LEU A 149 16.85 18.54 30.64
C LEU A 149 17.37 19.87 30.12
N HIS A 150 16.73 20.44 29.09
CA HIS A 150 17.18 21.69 28.49
C HIS A 150 17.00 22.87 29.45
N VAL A 151 15.88 22.90 30.19
CA VAL A 151 15.63 23.88 31.25
C VAL A 151 16.66 23.72 32.37
N ALA A 152 16.99 22.49 32.79
CA ALA A 152 18.00 22.25 33.80
C ALA A 152 19.39 22.74 33.35
N ALA A 153 19.78 22.46 32.10
CA ALA A 153 21.06 22.89 31.53
C ALA A 153 21.14 24.42 31.36
N ALA A 154 20.07 25.07 30.92
CA ALA A 154 19.98 26.53 30.84
C ALA A 154 20.06 27.16 32.24
N SER A 155 19.34 26.60 33.21
CA SER A 155 19.36 27.07 34.59
C SER A 155 20.72 26.92 35.25
N ALA A 156 21.46 25.85 34.95
CA ALA A 156 22.85 25.68 35.40
C ALA A 156 23.76 26.77 34.81
N ARG A 157 23.71 26.99 33.49
CA ARG A 157 24.49 28.04 32.81
C ARG A 157 24.25 29.43 33.40
N ILE A 158 22.98 29.79 33.62
CA ILE A 158 22.62 31.08 34.21
C ILE A 158 23.20 31.22 35.63
N ARG A 159 23.15 30.15 36.45
CA ARG A 159 23.76 30.17 37.79
C ARG A 159 25.27 30.34 37.73
N ASP A 160 25.94 29.64 36.82
CA ASP A 160 27.39 29.72 36.67
C ASP A 160 27.82 31.11 36.17
N GLU A 161 27.09 31.69 35.21
CA GLU A 161 27.30 33.08 34.76
C GLU A 161 27.09 34.10 35.87
N MET A 162 26.04 33.93 36.70
CA MET A 162 25.78 34.81 37.83
C MET A 162 26.85 34.67 38.93
N ALA A 163 27.32 33.45 39.21
CA ALA A 163 28.41 33.21 40.15
C ALA A 163 29.72 33.88 39.68
N ALA A 164 30.04 33.75 38.40
CA ALA A 164 31.20 34.41 37.79
C ALA A 164 31.10 35.95 37.82
N GLN A 165 29.90 36.52 37.70
CA GLN A 165 29.68 37.97 37.83
C GLN A 165 29.86 38.48 39.26
N VAL A 166 29.42 37.71 40.27
CA VAL A 166 29.63 38.05 41.69
C VAL A 166 31.12 38.00 42.05
N GLU A 167 31.83 36.98 41.57
CA GLU A 167 33.27 36.81 41.79
C GLU A 167 34.10 37.91 41.10
N ASN A 168 33.71 38.33 39.88
CA ASN A 168 34.36 39.43 39.18
C ASN A 168 33.95 40.83 39.67
N GLY A 169 32.76 40.98 40.26
CA GLY A 169 32.24 42.23 40.82
C GLY A 169 32.71 42.52 42.25
N THR A 170 33.44 41.60 42.89
CA THR A 170 33.99 41.73 44.25
C THR A 170 35.48 42.07 44.29
N ALA A 171 36.00 42.76 43.26
CA ALA A 171 37.25 43.50 43.41
C ALA A 171 36.96 44.86 44.08
N PRO A 172 37.25 45.06 45.38
CA PRO A 172 37.12 46.37 45.99
C PRO A 172 38.15 47.32 45.39
N ASP A 173 37.67 48.47 44.91
CA ASP A 173 38.47 49.62 44.53
C ASP A 173 39.14 50.19 45.80
N ALA A 174 40.25 49.58 46.20
CA ALA A 174 41.07 50.04 47.31
C ALA A 174 42.11 51.03 46.78
N THR A 175 41.71 52.29 46.60
CA THR A 175 42.68 53.39 46.52
C THR A 175 42.94 53.93 47.94
N PRO A 176 44.20 53.89 48.43
CA PRO A 176 44.52 54.18 49.82
C PRO A 176 44.51 55.68 50.14
N ALA A 177 44.15 55.99 51.38
CA ALA A 177 44.18 57.32 51.97
C ALA A 177 45.59 57.95 51.87
N ASP A 178 45.67 59.10 51.19
CA ASP A 178 46.87 59.93 51.15
C ASP A 178 46.97 60.75 52.44
N LYS A 179 48.10 60.60 53.15
CA LYS A 179 48.44 61.38 54.34
C LYS A 179 49.23 62.60 53.91
N ARG A 180 48.66 63.79 54.09
CA ARG A 180 49.41 65.03 54.35
C ARG A 180 48.72 65.86 55.41
#